data_AF-A0A6A3D684-F1
#
_entry.id   AF-A0A6A3D684-F1
#
_cell.length_a   1.000
_cell.length_b   1.000
_cell.length_c   1.000
_cell.angle_alpha   90.00
_cell.angle_beta   90.00
_cell.angle_gamma   90.00
#
_symmetry.space_group_name_H-M   'P 1'
#
loop_
_entity.id
_entity.type
_entity.pdbx_description
1 polymer ?
#
loop_
_entity_poly.entity_id
_entity_poly.type
_entity_poly.pdbx_seq_one_letter_code
_entity_poly.pdbx_strand_id
1 'polypeptide(L)'
;MGFRVDLYQPFSLSGYCLIAAASLEDSTAQQKLDKVLKLPGQAFDVSFAHYAGYVTVNKSLGRALFYWFFEAAEDPDSKPLLLWLNGALLISFSLVVLTLYLFMMWTWMFIHAYGLAEEIGPFHIRPDGKTFT
;
A
#
# COMPACT_ATOMS: atom_id res chain seq x y z
N MET A 1 13.78 -5.60 23.51
CA MET A 1 14.03 -4.25 22.97
C MET A 1 12.70 -3.60 22.59
N GLY A 2 12.32 -2.49 23.23
CA GLY A 2 11.13 -1.73 22.89
C GLY A 2 11.49 -0.58 21.95
N PHE A 3 10.98 -0.60 20.72
CA PHE A 3 11.20 0.48 19.75
C PHE A 3 10.20 1.63 20.01
N ARG A 4 10.72 2.78 20.43
CA ARG A 4 9.97 4.03 20.61
C ARG A 4 10.08 4.90 19.35
N VAL A 5 8.95 5.30 18.79
CA VAL A 5 8.84 6.44 17.86
C VAL A 5 8.23 7.59 18.66
N ASP A 6 9.07 8.36 19.34
CA ASP A 6 8.63 9.48 20.16
C ASP A 6 8.50 10.75 19.30
N LEU A 7 7.25 11.14 18.99
CA LEU A 7 6.94 12.49 18.51
C LEU A 7 7.03 13.46 19.71
N TYR A 8 7.86 14.49 19.53
CA TYR A 8 8.21 15.57 20.46
C TYR A 8 7.04 16.10 21.33
N GLN A 9 7.19 16.08 22.66
CA GLN A 9 6.48 16.98 23.58
C GLN A 9 7.44 17.48 24.68
N PRO A 10 7.54 18.80 24.99
CA PRO A 10 8.59 19.31 25.88
C PRO A 10 8.05 19.67 27.28
N PHE A 11 8.31 18.92 28.35
CA PHE A 11 8.03 19.39 29.74
C PHE A 11 8.87 18.72 30.86
N SER A 12 9.71 19.54 31.53
CA SER A 12 10.28 19.50 32.91
C SER A 12 10.89 18.22 33.54
N LEU A 13 12.20 18.29 33.85
CA LEU A 13 13.13 17.21 34.24
C LEU A 13 12.78 16.39 35.51
N SER A 14 11.89 16.84 36.40
CA SER A 14 11.58 16.13 37.66
C SER A 14 10.52 15.03 37.55
N GLY A 15 9.70 15.03 36.49
CA GLY A 15 8.64 14.04 36.26
C GLY A 15 9.04 12.88 35.34
N TYR A 16 10.20 12.95 34.69
CA TYR A 16 10.58 12.03 33.61
C TYR A 16 10.85 10.60 34.09
N CYS A 17 11.38 10.38 35.29
CA CYS A 17 11.72 9.02 35.75
C CYS A 17 10.46 8.14 35.93
N LEU A 18 9.41 8.70 36.54
CA LEU A 18 8.17 7.97 36.80
C LEU A 18 7.32 7.78 35.53
N ILE A 19 7.28 8.78 34.65
CA ILE A 19 6.52 8.70 33.39
C ILE A 19 7.23 7.79 32.38
N ALA A 20 8.57 7.82 32.31
CA ALA A 20 9.34 6.92 31.45
C ALA A 20 9.16 5.46 31.87
N ALA A 21 9.26 5.15 33.17
CA ALA A 21 9.05 3.80 33.67
C ALA A 21 7.64 3.26 33.35
N ALA A 22 6.58 4.04 33.60
CA ALA A 22 5.21 3.64 33.29
C ALA A 22 4.98 3.39 31.79
N SER A 23 5.57 4.21 30.92
CA SER A 23 5.45 4.04 29.47
C SER A 23 6.25 2.85 28.92
N LEU A 24 7.36 2.47 29.58
CA LEU A 24 8.17 1.33 29.20
C LEU A 24 7.47 0.02 29.56
N GLU A 25 6.85 -0.04 30.74
CA GLU A 25 6.02 -1.18 31.17
C GLU A 25 4.84 -1.42 30.22
N ASP A 26 4.12 -0.37 29.83
CA ASP A 26 2.99 -0.46 28.89
C ASP A 26 3.45 -0.96 27.50
N SER A 27 4.57 -0.43 27.01
CA SER A 27 5.11 -0.85 25.69
C SER A 27 5.60 -2.31 25.67
N THR A 28 6.21 -2.79 26.75
CA THR A 28 6.67 -4.18 26.85
C THR A 28 5.53 -5.15 27.10
N ALA A 29 4.47 -4.73 27.78
CA ALA A 29 3.23 -5.48 27.90
C ALA A 29 2.57 -5.63 26.51
N GLN A 30 2.43 -4.54 25.76
CA GLN A 30 1.84 -4.58 24.42
C GLN A 30 2.65 -5.44 23.44
N GLN A 31 3.98 -5.34 23.47
CA GLN A 31 4.85 -6.19 22.65
C GLN A 31 4.63 -7.68 22.91
N LYS A 32 4.40 -8.08 24.17
CA LYS A 32 4.11 -9.47 24.52
C LYS A 32 2.77 -9.94 23.96
N LEU A 33 1.77 -9.06 23.91
CA LEU A 33 0.45 -9.36 23.33
C LEU A 33 0.51 -9.49 21.81
N ASP A 34 1.34 -8.68 21.16
CA ASP A 34 1.51 -8.70 19.70
C ASP A 34 2.37 -9.91 19.23
N LYS A 35 2.95 -10.69 20.15
CA LYS A 35 3.80 -11.84 19.79
C LYS A 35 2.98 -12.95 19.15
N VAL A 36 3.36 -13.34 17.94
CA VAL A 36 2.73 -14.44 17.22
C VAL A 36 3.44 -15.73 17.60
N LEU A 37 2.67 -16.70 18.14
CA LEU A 37 3.22 -17.99 18.58
C LEU A 37 3.18 -19.05 17.47
N LYS A 38 2.07 -19.12 16.73
CA LYS A 38 1.87 -20.07 15.65
C LYS A 38 0.82 -19.57 14.67
N LEU A 39 1.09 -19.70 13.38
CA LEU A 39 0.13 -19.37 12.33
C LEU A 39 -0.78 -20.58 12.03
N PRO A 40 -2.03 -20.34 11.61
CA PRO A 40 -2.89 -21.40 11.09
C PRO A 40 -2.23 -22.13 9.92
N GLY A 41 -2.18 -23.46 9.95
CA GLY A 41 -1.56 -24.28 8.90
C GLY A 41 -0.03 -24.37 8.95
N GLN A 42 0.62 -23.78 9.95
CA GLN A 42 2.06 -23.87 10.13
C GLN A 42 2.46 -25.28 10.63
N ALA A 43 3.09 -26.05 9.76
CA ALA A 43 3.54 -27.42 10.02
C ALA A 43 4.96 -27.53 10.61
N PHE A 44 5.71 -26.42 10.61
CA PHE A 44 7.10 -26.36 11.07
C PHE A 44 7.28 -25.26 12.12
N ASP A 45 8.22 -25.46 13.04
CA ASP A 45 8.56 -24.44 14.02
C ASP A 45 9.55 -23.43 13.42
N VAL A 46 9.36 -22.16 13.75
CA VAL A 46 10.26 -21.07 13.37
C VAL A 46 11.18 -20.73 14.54
N SER A 47 12.45 -20.46 14.25
CA SER A 47 13.47 -20.16 15.27
C SER A 47 13.54 -18.67 15.66
N PHE A 48 12.86 -17.80 14.92
CA PHE A 48 12.85 -16.36 15.16
C PHE A 48 11.51 -15.93 15.80
N ALA A 49 11.56 -14.88 16.62
CA ALA A 49 10.35 -14.24 17.11
C ALA A 49 9.74 -13.33 16.04
N HIS A 50 8.42 -13.30 15.98
CA HIS A 50 7.68 -12.38 15.12
C HIS A 50 6.45 -11.85 15.83
N TYR A 51 6.05 -10.64 15.46
CA TYR A 51 5.03 -9.85 16.15
C TYR A 51 4.12 -9.20 15.11
N ALA A 52 2.83 -9.20 15.35
CA ALA A 52 1.86 -8.55 14.47
C ALA A 52 0.86 -7.77 15.31
N GLY A 53 0.59 -6.53 14.89
CA GLY A 53 -0.25 -5.62 15.67
C GLY A 53 -0.54 -4.32 14.92
N TYR A 54 -1.00 -3.32 15.67
CA TYR A 54 -1.37 -2.02 15.13
C TYR A 54 -0.64 -0.88 15.85
N VAL A 55 -0.01 0.00 15.09
CA VAL A 55 0.58 1.25 15.59
C VAL A 55 -0.39 2.39 15.30
N THR A 56 -0.89 3.04 16.35
CA THR A 56 -1.79 4.19 16.18
C THR A 56 -1.02 5.40 15.68
N VAL A 57 -1.28 5.82 14.45
CA VAL A 57 -0.62 6.98 13.82
C VAL A 57 -1.37 8.29 14.07
N ASN A 58 -2.68 8.23 14.31
CA ASN A 58 -3.47 9.40 14.63
C ASN A 58 -4.66 9.02 15.53
N LYS A 59 -4.55 9.36 16.82
CA LYS A 59 -5.57 9.04 17.83
C LYS A 59 -6.90 9.75 17.56
N SER A 60 -6.88 11.03 17.17
CA SER A 60 -8.10 11.83 16.97
C SER A 60 -8.95 11.35 15.78
N LEU A 61 -8.32 10.74 14.78
CA LEU A 61 -8.98 10.22 13.60
C LEU A 61 -9.08 8.68 13.62
N GLY A 62 -8.71 8.03 14.73
CA GLY A 62 -8.74 6.56 14.86
C GLY A 62 -7.89 5.82 13.84
N ARG A 63 -6.83 6.45 13.31
CA ARG A 63 -5.99 5.84 12.26
C ARG A 63 -4.87 5.02 12.90
N ALA A 64 -4.77 3.77 12.51
CA ALA A 64 -3.70 2.87 12.91
C ALA A 64 -3.13 2.13 11.69
N LEU A 65 -1.84 1.84 11.73
CA LEU A 65 -1.12 1.07 10.73
C LEU A 65 -0.89 -0.34 11.25
N PHE A 66 -1.33 -1.34 10.49
CA PHE A 66 -0.96 -2.73 10.75
C PHE A 66 0.52 -2.94 10.47
N TYR A 67 1.21 -3.68 11.34
CA TYR A 67 2.59 -4.09 11.13
C TYR A 67 2.74 -5.61 11.35
N TRP A 68 3.74 -6.18 10.68
CA TRP A 68 4.24 -7.52 10.95
C TRP A 68 5.76 -7.47 10.99
N PHE A 69 6.32 -7.61 12.19
CA PHE A 69 7.75 -7.53 12.47
C PHE A 69 8.34 -8.92 12.68
N PHE A 70 9.54 -9.13 12.14
CA PHE A 70 10.30 -10.36 12.27
C PHE A 70 11.67 -10.00 12.84
N GLU A 71 12.05 -10.63 13.95
CA GLU A 71 13.41 -10.51 14.47
C GLU A 71 14.40 -11.25 13.56
N ALA A 72 15.67 -10.85 13.59
CA ALA A 72 16.70 -11.62 12.92
C ALA A 72 16.83 -13.01 13.57
N ALA A 73 17.05 -14.04 12.74
CA ALA A 73 17.18 -15.41 13.23
C ALA A 73 18.42 -15.62 14.12
N GLU A 74 19.47 -14.81 13.90
CA GLU A 74 20.72 -14.89 14.64
C GLU A 74 21.08 -13.52 15.20
N ASP A 75 21.31 -13.47 16.51
CA ASP A 75 21.77 -12.29 17.24
C ASP A 75 20.94 -11.02 16.95
N PRO A 76 19.62 -11.04 17.25
CA PRO A 76 18.70 -9.97 16.87
C PRO A 76 19.06 -8.61 17.47
N ASP A 77 19.72 -8.58 18.63
CA ASP A 77 20.12 -7.35 19.31
C ASP A 77 21.26 -6.60 18.58
N SER A 78 22.05 -7.28 17.73
CA SER A 78 23.14 -6.66 16.97
C SER A 78 22.77 -6.26 15.54
N LYS A 79 21.62 -6.73 15.03
CA LYS A 79 21.21 -6.49 13.63
C LYS A 79 20.48 -5.15 13.46
N PRO A 80 20.64 -4.48 12.31
CA PRO A 80 19.92 -3.25 12.03
C PRO A 80 18.43 -3.54 11.76
N LEU A 81 17.59 -2.55 12.08
CA LEU A 81 16.16 -2.59 11.74
C LEU A 81 15.95 -2.20 10.27
N LEU A 82 15.20 -3.02 9.53
CA LEU A 82 14.78 -2.75 8.16
C LEU A 82 13.27 -2.52 8.11
N LEU A 83 12.86 -1.34 7.63
CA LEU A 83 11.46 -0.98 7.42
C LEU A 83 11.10 -1.17 5.95
N TRP A 84 10.14 -2.05 5.68
CA TRP A 84 9.60 -2.28 4.33
C TRP A 84 8.26 -1.58 4.16
N LEU A 85 8.17 -0.61 3.23
CA LEU A 85 6.93 0.08 2.90
C LEU A 85 6.63 -0.15 1.41
N ASN A 86 5.51 -0.80 1.12
CA ASN A 86 5.00 -0.87 -0.26
C ASN A 86 4.28 0.44 -0.61
N GLY A 87 4.50 0.95 -1.82
CA GLY A 87 3.79 2.10 -2.35
C GLY A 87 2.66 1.68 -3.28
N ALA A 88 1.44 2.17 -3.04
CA ALA A 88 0.35 2.16 -4.01
C ALA A 88 0.04 3.60 -4.41
N LEU A 89 0.73 4.10 -5.43
CA LEU A 89 0.44 5.41 -6.02
C LEU A 89 0.62 5.40 -7.53
N LEU A 90 -0.13 4.57 -8.28
CA LEU A 90 -0.19 4.67 -9.75
C LEU A 90 -1.52 4.21 -10.39
N ILE A 91 -2.43 3.58 -9.64
CA ILE A 91 -3.59 2.89 -10.24
C ILE A 91 -4.62 3.88 -10.79
N SER A 92 -4.70 5.10 -10.25
CA SER A 92 -5.60 6.14 -10.79
C SER A 92 -5.02 6.86 -12.01
N PHE A 93 -3.70 6.99 -12.12
CA PHE A 93 -3.10 7.74 -13.24
C PHE A 93 -3.07 6.89 -14.52
N SER A 94 -2.76 5.60 -14.40
CA SER A 94 -2.66 4.71 -15.56
C SER A 94 -4.03 4.35 -16.16
N LEU A 95 -5.09 4.24 -15.35
CA LEU A 95 -6.43 3.97 -15.85
C LEU A 95 -7.01 5.18 -16.60
N VAL A 96 -6.82 6.40 -16.08
CA VAL A 96 -7.28 7.62 -16.76
C VAL A 96 -6.57 7.80 -18.11
N VAL A 97 -5.24 7.62 -18.15
CA VAL A 97 -4.47 7.71 -19.40
C VAL A 97 -4.86 6.62 -20.39
N LEU A 98 -5.06 5.38 -19.94
CA LEU A 98 -5.49 4.28 -20.81
C LEU A 98 -6.90 4.52 -21.38
N THR A 99 -7.85 4.96 -20.57
CA THR A 99 -9.21 5.26 -21.02
C THR A 99 -9.21 6.41 -22.05
N LEU A 100 -8.40 7.46 -21.83
CA LEU A 100 -8.28 8.56 -22.79
C LEU A 100 -7.61 8.10 -24.10
N TYR A 101 -6.60 7.24 -24.04
CA TYR A 101 -5.95 6.70 -25.23
C TYR A 101 -6.88 5.81 -26.05
N LEU A 102 -7.64 4.92 -25.39
CA LEU A 102 -8.63 4.07 -26.06
C LEU A 102 -9.77 4.89 -26.69
N PHE A 103 -10.23 5.95 -26.02
CA PHE A 103 -11.24 6.85 -26.58
C PHE A 103 -10.71 7.59 -27.81
N MET A 104 -9.49 8.13 -27.76
CA MET A 104 -8.84 8.80 -28.90
C MET A 104 -8.62 7.86 -30.08
N MET A 105 -8.18 6.62 -29.81
CA MET A 105 -7.98 5.61 -30.86
C MET A 105 -9.30 5.19 -31.51
N TRP A 106 -10.37 5.05 -30.72
CA TRP A 106 -11.69 4.69 -31.24
C TRP A 106 -12.28 5.80 -32.12
N THR A 107 -12.25 7.05 -31.67
CA THR A 107 -12.71 8.18 -32.49
C THR A 107 -11.86 8.34 -33.75
N TRP A 108 -10.55 8.18 -33.66
CA TRP A 108 -9.66 8.22 -34.83
C TRP A 108 -9.99 7.11 -35.84
N MET A 109 -10.19 5.87 -35.39
CA MET A 109 -10.52 4.75 -36.27
C MET A 109 -11.89 4.92 -36.93
N PHE A 110 -12.88 5.44 -36.20
CA PHE A 110 -14.19 5.76 -36.78
C PHE A 110 -14.12 6.87 -37.82
N ILE A 111 -13.40 7.95 -37.54
CA ILE A 111 -13.25 9.08 -38.47
C ILE A 111 -12.52 8.64 -39.75
N HIS A 112 -11.44 7.85 -39.64
CA HIS A 112 -10.68 7.40 -40.81
C HIS A 112 -11.45 6.37 -41.62
N ALA A 113 -12.12 5.41 -40.95
CA ALA A 113 -12.93 4.41 -41.65
C ALA A 113 -14.13 5.06 -42.35
N TYR A 114 -14.80 6.01 -41.70
CA TYR A 114 -15.92 6.76 -42.28
C TYR A 114 -15.45 7.66 -43.43
N GLY A 115 -14.37 8.43 -43.25
CA GLY A 115 -13.81 9.28 -44.31
C GLY A 115 -13.35 8.47 -45.53
N LEU A 116 -12.75 7.30 -45.32
CA LEU A 116 -12.38 6.40 -46.41
C LEU A 116 -13.60 5.77 -47.10
N ALA A 117 -14.69 5.49 -46.39
CA ALA A 117 -15.87 4.84 -46.96
C ALA A 117 -16.84 5.82 -47.64
N GLU A 118 -16.88 7.07 -47.19
CA GLU A 118 -17.89 8.05 -47.62
C GLU A 118 -17.34 9.30 -48.32
N GLU A 119 -16.08 9.69 -48.09
CA GLU A 119 -15.54 10.94 -48.66
C GLU A 119 -14.48 10.75 -49.76
N ILE A 120 -13.51 9.85 -49.56
CA ILE A 120 -12.30 9.80 -50.42
C ILE A 120 -11.95 8.40 -50.97
N GLY A 121 -12.72 7.37 -50.66
CA GLY A 121 -12.47 6.01 -51.14
C GLY A 121 -12.86 5.78 -52.59
N PRO A 122 -12.28 4.77 -53.27
CA PRO A 122 -12.65 4.41 -54.64
C PRO A 122 -14.02 3.73 -54.75
N PHE A 123 -14.69 3.46 -53.61
CA PHE A 123 -15.99 2.80 -53.56
C PHE A 123 -16.92 3.53 -52.59
N HIS A 124 -18.12 3.92 -53.05
CA HIS A 124 -19.12 4.59 -52.22
C HIS A 124 -20.36 3.71 -52.03
N ILE A 125 -20.87 3.64 -50.79
CA ILE A 125 -22.09 2.90 -50.45
C ILE A 125 -23.31 3.67 -50.98
N ARG A 126 -24.16 3.01 -51.76
CA ARG A 126 -25.40 3.61 -52.25
C ARG A 126 -26.47 3.67 -51.13
N PRO A 127 -27.49 4.54 -51.25
CA PRO A 127 -28.57 4.65 -50.25
C PRO A 127 -29.35 3.35 -49.97
N ASP A 128 -29.19 2.33 -50.83
CA ASP A 128 -29.78 1.00 -50.68
C ASP A 128 -29.02 0.10 -49.67
N GLY A 129 -27.83 0.51 -49.24
CA GLY A 129 -26.97 -0.19 -48.28
C GLY A 129 -26.44 -1.54 -48.74
N LYS A 130 -26.59 -1.89 -50.03
CA LYS A 130 -26.29 -3.23 -50.56
C LYS A 130 -25.37 -3.26 -51.77
N THR A 131 -25.15 -2.12 -52.44
CA THR A 131 -24.30 -2.03 -53.63
C THR A 131 -23.26 -0.92 -53.51
N PHE A 132 -22.06 -1.16 -54.05
CA PHE A 132 -20.96 -0.18 -54.10
C PHE A 132 -20.86 0.41 -55.52
N THR A 133 -20.49 1.68 -55.64
CA THR A 133 -20.09 2.32 -56.93
C THR A 133 -18.63 2.64 -56.92
#